data_AF-A0A1Z9J454-F1
#
_entry.id   AF-A0A1Z9J454-F1
#
_cell.length_a   1.000
_cell.length_b   1.000
_cell.length_c   1.000
_cell.angle_alpha   90.00
_cell.angle_beta   90.00
_cell.angle_gamma   90.00
#
_symmetry.space_group_name_H-M   'P 1'
#
loop_
_entity.id
_entity.type
_entity.pdbx_description
1 polymer ?
#
loop_
_entity_poly.entity_id
_entity_poly.type
_entity_poly.pdbx_seq_one_letter_code
_entity_poly.pdbx_strand_id
1 'polypeptide(L)'
;MANNKSARKRIEIAERNRLHNRSYVSALRTLMKRCFSACESYGTEPGEPAKKAVKDSMDAAFSKIDKAIKVGAVHRNAGAHQKSRLSAAVKKAIDPAPAAKA
;
A
#
# COMPACT_ATOMS: atom_id res chain seq x y z
N MET A 1 2.53 26.91 -22.71
CA MET A 1 1.95 26.22 -23.88
C MET A 1 3.03 25.41 -24.59
N ALA A 2 2.70 24.24 -25.14
CA ALA A 2 3.61 23.49 -25.99
C ALA A 2 3.49 23.97 -27.44
N ASN A 3 4.56 24.59 -27.94
CA ASN A 3 4.59 25.18 -29.29
C ASN A 3 4.99 24.17 -30.39
N ASN A 4 5.52 23.00 -30.01
CA ASN A 4 5.87 21.92 -30.93
C ASN A 4 4.85 20.77 -30.81
N LYS A 5 4.53 20.11 -31.94
CA LYS A 5 3.69 18.90 -32.01
C LYS A 5 4.19 17.81 -31.05
N SER A 6 5.51 17.60 -30.97
CA SER A 6 6.10 16.62 -30.06
C SER A 6 5.82 16.96 -28.59
N ALA A 7 5.94 18.23 -28.22
CA ALA A 7 5.69 18.71 -26.87
C ALA A 7 4.21 18.56 -26.50
N ARG A 8 3.27 18.89 -27.39
CA ARG A 8 1.82 18.71 -27.15
C ARG A 8 1.48 17.24 -26.91
N LYS A 9 1.99 16.33 -27.75
CA LYS A 9 1.83 14.89 -27.57
C LYS A 9 2.39 14.40 -26.24
N ARG A 10 3.55 14.92 -25.80
CA ARG A 10 4.15 14.55 -24.51
C ARG A 10 3.28 14.99 -23.33
N ILE A 11 2.65 16.15 -23.39
CA ILE A 11 1.71 16.64 -22.36
C ILE A 11 0.52 15.69 -22.26
N GLU A 12 -0.15 15.37 -23.37
CA GLU A 12 -1.31 14.47 -23.38
C GLU A 12 -0.97 13.08 -22.83
N ILE A 13 0.20 12.53 -23.20
CA ILE A 13 0.67 11.25 -22.66
C ILE A 13 0.93 11.35 -21.15
N ALA A 14 1.56 12.42 -20.70
CA ALA A 14 1.85 12.63 -19.28
C ALA A 14 0.57 12.74 -18.46
N GLU A 15 -0.44 13.47 -18.94
CA GLU A 15 -1.74 13.60 -18.26
C GLU A 15 -2.46 12.27 -18.14
N ARG A 16 -2.53 11.50 -19.23
CA ARG A 16 -3.11 10.14 -19.22
C ARG A 16 -2.42 9.24 -18.19
N ASN A 17 -1.09 9.19 -18.22
CA ASN A 17 -0.31 8.35 -17.30
C ASN A 17 -0.44 8.83 -15.86
N ARG A 18 -0.50 10.16 -15.63
CA ARG A 18 -0.71 10.75 -14.31
C ARG A 18 -2.05 10.34 -13.72
N LEU A 19 -3.15 10.44 -14.47
CA LEU A 19 -4.48 10.05 -14.00
C LEU A 19 -4.54 8.55 -13.66
N HIS A 20 -4.00 7.73 -14.55
CA HIS A 20 -3.92 6.29 -14.35
C HIS A 20 -3.11 5.96 -13.08
N ASN A 21 -1.88 6.45 -12.95
CA ASN A 21 -1.02 6.15 -11.80
C ASN A 21 -1.58 6.72 -10.49
N ARG A 22 -2.22 7.89 -10.54
CA ARG A 22 -2.88 8.49 -9.37
C ARG A 22 -3.92 7.56 -8.77
N SER A 23 -4.71 6.86 -9.58
CA SER A 23 -5.74 5.92 -9.11
C SER A 23 -5.15 4.70 -8.37
N TYR A 24 -4.03 4.17 -8.86
CA TYR A 24 -3.34 3.06 -8.20
C TYR A 24 -2.70 3.49 -6.89
N VAL A 25 -2.00 4.63 -6.91
CA VAL A 25 -1.31 5.17 -5.73
C VAL A 25 -2.31 5.55 -4.64
N SER A 26 -3.45 6.18 -4.98
CA SER A 26 -4.47 6.53 -3.98
C SER A 26 -5.09 5.28 -3.36
N ALA A 27 -5.49 4.30 -4.16
CA ALA A 27 -6.06 3.05 -3.66
C ALA A 27 -5.10 2.29 -2.75
N LEU A 28 -3.81 2.24 -3.11
CA LEU A 28 -2.76 1.65 -2.27
C LEU A 28 -2.67 2.36 -0.93
N ARG A 29 -2.60 3.70 -0.90
CA ARG A 29 -2.52 4.49 0.34
C ARG A 29 -3.75 4.27 1.23
N THR A 30 -4.94 4.18 0.64
CA THR A 30 -6.18 3.91 1.37
C THR A 30 -6.16 2.52 2.02
N LEU A 31 -5.78 1.47 1.27
CA LEU A 31 -5.72 0.11 1.82
C LEU A 31 -4.65 -0.03 2.90
N MET A 32 -3.49 0.61 2.71
CA MET A 32 -2.46 0.66 3.73
C MET A 32 -2.96 1.33 5.02
N LYS A 33 -3.65 2.48 4.91
CA LYS A 33 -4.22 3.16 6.08
C LYS A 33 -5.23 2.28 6.80
N ARG A 34 -6.10 1.58 6.06
CA ARG A 34 -7.07 0.63 6.63
C ARG A 34 -6.38 -0.50 7.40
N CYS A 35 -5.30 -1.05 6.87
CA CYS A 35 -4.53 -2.08 7.57
C CYS A 35 -3.91 -1.55 8.88
N PHE A 36 -3.32 -0.35 8.87
CA PHE A 36 -2.80 0.25 10.10
C PHE A 36 -3.90 0.53 11.13
N SER A 37 -5.05 1.07 10.71
CA SER A 37 -6.18 1.27 11.63
C SER A 37 -6.72 -0.05 12.18
N ALA A 38 -6.76 -1.13 11.38
CA ALA A 38 -7.14 -2.46 11.87
C ALA A 38 -6.15 -2.99 12.91
N CYS A 39 -4.84 -2.78 12.72
CA CYS A 39 -3.83 -3.13 13.71
C CYS A 39 -3.96 -2.34 15.00
N GLU A 40 -4.29 -1.04 14.93
CA GLU A 40 -4.56 -0.20 16.11
C GLU A 40 -5.78 -0.71 16.89
N SER A 41 -6.89 -0.98 16.19
CA SER A 41 -8.10 -1.54 16.81
C SER A 41 -7.87 -2.92 17.42
N TYR A 42 -7.01 -3.76 16.82
CA TYR A 42 -6.63 -5.04 17.40
C TYR A 42 -5.88 -4.87 18.74
N GLY A 43 -5.08 -3.82 18.88
CA GLY A 43 -4.36 -3.52 20.12
C GLY A 43 -5.26 -3.07 21.27
N THR A 44 -6.43 -2.46 20.98
CA THR A 44 -7.39 -2.04 22.00
C THR A 44 -8.32 -3.16 22.44
N GLU A 45 -8.80 -3.98 21.50
CA GLU A 45 -9.71 -5.09 21.77
C GLU A 45 -9.25 -6.35 21.02
N PRO A 46 -8.35 -7.14 21.63
CA PRO A 46 -7.86 -8.37 21.02
C PRO A 46 -8.99 -9.40 20.92
N GLY A 47 -9.33 -9.81 19.70
CA GLY A 47 -10.36 -10.82 19.46
C GLY A 47 -10.18 -11.54 18.12
N GLU A 48 -10.75 -12.74 18.02
CA GLU A 48 -10.81 -13.54 16.78
C GLU A 48 -11.35 -12.75 15.56
N PRO A 49 -12.45 -11.97 15.66
CA PRO A 49 -12.92 -11.17 14.54
C PRO A 49 -11.93 -10.07 14.14
N ALA A 50 -11.24 -9.47 15.10
CA ALA A 50 -10.25 -8.42 14.84
C ALA A 50 -8.99 -8.99 14.15
N LYS A 51 -8.54 -10.21 14.52
CA LYS A 51 -7.46 -10.91 13.79
C LYS A 51 -7.81 -11.14 12.32
N LYS A 52 -9.04 -11.59 12.05
CA LYS A 52 -9.53 -11.78 10.67
C LYS A 52 -9.53 -10.46 9.89
N ALA A 53 -10.04 -9.39 10.49
CA ALA A 53 -10.07 -8.07 9.85
C ALA A 53 -8.66 -7.56 9.49
N VAL A 54 -7.68 -7.74 10.39
CA VAL A 54 -6.27 -7.40 10.11
C VAL A 54 -5.74 -8.22 8.93
N LYS A 55 -5.94 -9.54 8.92
CA LYS A 55 -5.50 -10.42 7.85
C LYS A 55 -6.13 -10.05 6.50
N ASP A 56 -7.44 -9.87 6.46
CA ASP A 56 -8.17 -9.50 5.23
C ASP A 56 -7.69 -8.15 4.68
N SER A 57 -7.45 -7.18 5.56
CA SER A 57 -6.93 -5.86 5.18
C SER A 57 -5.50 -5.95 4.62
N MET A 58 -4.66 -6.82 5.18
CA MET A 58 -3.29 -7.07 4.73
C MET A 58 -3.30 -7.72 3.34
N ASP A 59 -4.12 -8.76 3.14
CA ASP A 59 -4.24 -9.48 1.87
C ASP A 59 -4.73 -8.55 0.75
N ALA A 60 -5.72 -7.70 1.04
CA ALA A 60 -6.20 -6.68 0.12
C ALA A 60 -5.10 -5.67 -0.25
N ALA A 61 -4.32 -5.20 0.74
CA ALA A 61 -3.21 -4.29 0.52
C ALA A 61 -2.11 -4.93 -0.35
N PHE A 62 -1.72 -6.18 -0.08
CA PHE A 62 -0.71 -6.91 -0.84
C PHE A 62 -1.13 -7.11 -2.29
N SER A 63 -2.37 -7.54 -2.51
CA SER A 63 -2.94 -7.68 -3.86
C SER A 63 -2.86 -6.38 -4.65
N LYS A 64 -3.15 -5.23 -4.01
CA LYS A 64 -3.11 -3.93 -4.70
C LYS A 64 -1.68 -3.45 -4.94
N ILE A 65 -0.74 -3.70 -4.03
CA ILE A 65 0.68 -3.40 -4.22
C ILE A 65 1.22 -4.15 -5.44
N ASP A 66 0.95 -5.45 -5.55
CA ASP A 66 1.45 -6.25 -6.67
C ASP A 66 0.85 -5.85 -8.01
N LYS A 67 -0.45 -5.53 -8.02
CA LYS A 67 -1.10 -4.96 -9.22
C LYS A 67 -0.48 -3.61 -9.60
N ALA A 68 -0.14 -2.76 -8.63
CA ALA A 68 0.52 -1.48 -8.91
C ALA A 68 1.95 -1.65 -9.45
N ILE A 69 2.68 -2.68 -9.01
CA ILE A 69 3.98 -3.05 -9.57
C ILE A 69 3.82 -3.56 -11.01
N LYS A 70 2.87 -4.48 -11.25
CA LYS A 70 2.62 -5.06 -12.58
C LYS A 70 2.34 -4.01 -13.64
N VAL A 71 1.56 -2.98 -13.29
CA VAL A 71 1.21 -1.90 -14.22
C VAL A 71 2.28 -0.79 -14.26
N GLY A 72 3.34 -0.89 -13.45
CA GLY A 72 4.43 0.09 -13.43
C GLY A 72 4.09 1.42 -12.74
N ALA A 73 2.98 1.48 -11.99
CA ALA A 73 2.63 2.66 -11.20
C ALA A 73 3.53 2.82 -9.96
N VAL A 74 4.12 1.72 -9.47
CA VAL A 74 5.07 1.69 -8.35
C VAL A 74 6.27 0.83 -8.71
N HIS A 75 7.48 1.26 -8.36
CA HIS A 75 8.69 0.47 -8.59
C HIS A 75 8.76 -0.75 -7.67
N ARG A 76 9.37 -1.86 -8.15
CA ARG A 76 9.46 -3.13 -7.40
C ARG A 76 10.02 -2.96 -5.98
N ASN A 77 11.06 -2.14 -5.80
CA ASN A 77 11.68 -1.93 -4.49
C ASN A 77 10.76 -1.13 -3.56
N ALA A 78 10.03 -0.14 -4.11
CA ALA A 78 9.08 0.63 -3.32
C ALA A 78 7.91 -0.27 -2.86
N GLY A 79 7.41 -1.15 -3.73
CA GLY A 79 6.41 -2.14 -3.37
C GLY A 79 6.89 -3.14 -2.31
N ALA A 80 8.11 -3.68 -2.47
CA ALA A 80 8.74 -4.56 -1.48
C ALA A 80 8.90 -3.88 -0.12
N HIS A 81 9.32 -2.61 -0.10
CA HIS A 81 9.40 -1.81 1.12
C HIS A 81 8.04 -1.66 1.81
N GLN A 82 6.96 -1.37 1.05
CA GLN A 82 5.62 -1.27 1.65
C GLN A 82 5.12 -2.60 2.21
N LYS A 83 5.39 -3.73 1.53
CA LYS A 83 5.06 -5.06 2.05
C LYS A 83 5.78 -5.35 3.36
N SER A 84 7.09 -5.13 3.41
CA SER A 84 7.90 -5.30 4.61
C SER A 84 7.35 -4.48 5.78
N ARG A 85 7.01 -3.20 5.52
CA ARG A 85 6.44 -2.30 6.53
C ARG A 85 5.09 -2.79 7.09
N LEU A 86 4.19 -3.28 6.23
CA LEU A 86 2.91 -3.84 6.65
C LEU A 86 3.09 -5.12 7.47
N SER A 87 3.93 -6.04 7.00
CA SER A 87 4.23 -7.28 7.71
C SER A 87 4.81 -7.01 9.10
N ALA A 88 5.73 -6.04 9.22
CA ALA A 88 6.30 -5.66 10.51
C ALA A 88 5.25 -5.11 11.48
N ALA A 89 4.33 -4.28 10.99
CA ALA A 89 3.25 -3.72 11.80
C ALA A 89 2.25 -4.79 12.26
N VAL A 90 1.82 -5.68 11.37
CA VAL A 90 0.91 -6.79 11.69
C VAL A 90 1.56 -7.75 12.68
N LYS A 91 2.83 -8.11 12.47
CA LYS A 91 3.59 -8.97 13.41
C LYS A 91 3.65 -8.35 14.79
N LYS A 92 3.98 -7.05 14.89
CA LYS A 92 4.02 -6.32 16.17
C LYS A 92 2.66 -6.29 16.87
N ALA A 93 1.57 -6.21 16.12
CA ALA A 93 0.22 -6.17 16.67
C ALA A 93 -0.23 -7.53 17.20
N ILE A 94 -0.02 -8.61 16.43
CA ILE A 94 -0.53 -9.96 16.75
C ILE A 94 0.37 -10.67 17.76
N ASP A 95 1.69 -10.63 17.56
CA ASP A 95 2.69 -11.21 18.43
C ASP A 95 3.54 -10.09 19.05
N PRO A 96 3.20 -9.63 20.27
CA PRO A 96 4.16 -8.90 21.10
C PRO A 96 5.24 -9.89 21.56
N ALA A 97 6.08 -10.38 20.64
CA ALA A 97 7.24 -11.19 20.98
C ALA A 97 8.21 -10.34 21.83
N PRO A 98 8.91 -10.95 22.80
CA PRO A 98 9.49 -10.25 23.93
C PRO A 98 10.51 -9.21 23.46
N ALA A 99 10.57 -8.09 24.19
CA ALA A 99 11.68 -7.14 24.08
C ALA A 99 12.98 -7.91 23.83
N ALA A 100 13.61 -7.66 22.68
CA ALA A 100 14.88 -8.28 22.33
C ALA A 100 15.83 -8.12 23.53
N LYS A 101 16.17 -9.23 24.17
CA LYS A 101 17.23 -9.26 25.18
C LYS A 101 18.53 -8.87 24.48
N ALA A 102 19.18 -7.86 25.07
CA ALA A 102 20.58 -7.43 24.97
C ALA A 102 21.26 -7.52 23.59
#